data_AF-A0A956J0N4-F1
#
_entry.id   AF-A0A956J0N4-F1
#
_cell.length_a   1.000
_cell.length_b   1.000
_cell.length_c   1.000
_cell.angle_alpha   90.00
_cell.angle_beta   90.00
_cell.angle_gamma   90.00
#
_symmetry.space_group_name_H-M   'P 1'
#
loop_
_entity.id
_entity.type
_entity.pdbx_description
1 polymer ?
#
loop_
_entity_poly.entity_id
_entity_poly.type
_entity_poly.pdbx_seq_one_letter_code
_entity_poly.pdbx_strand_id
1 'polypeptide(L)'
;MTDHSLPLRGAHNPSSTAEGTTPGSFANRADIGGPLTFSSPDTPGMPAPSDKTAWDFMPSGWSKHGDTWVAPAGFTPVTQLEHARLGTITPEMKRVSAREPHLTPEQVRVEVAAGRLILPANKVHLGYQLDPMSIGRASKTKVNANMGASPISSGTEQEVEKLRWAERWGADTVMDLSTGGDLDA
;
A
#
# COMPACT_ATOMS: atom_id res chain seq x y z
N MET A 1 4.28 -7.27 -25.18
CA MET A 1 4.20 -6.17 -24.19
C MET A 1 2.82 -5.57 -24.31
N THR A 2 1.89 -6.02 -23.47
CA THR A 2 0.58 -5.38 -23.37
C THR A 2 0.76 -4.00 -22.73
N ASP A 3 0.34 -2.98 -23.45
CA ASP A 3 0.33 -1.58 -23.00
C ASP A 3 -0.62 -1.48 -21.79
N HIS A 4 -0.07 -1.51 -20.58
CA HIS A 4 -0.84 -1.35 -19.36
C HIS A 4 -0.95 0.14 -19.04
N SER A 5 -1.81 0.85 -19.79
CA SER A 5 -2.26 2.17 -19.40
C SER A 5 -2.99 2.07 -18.06
N LEU A 6 -2.62 2.90 -17.07
CA LEU A 6 -3.36 3.00 -15.82
C LEU A 6 -4.84 3.28 -16.13
N PRO A 7 -5.79 2.64 -15.43
CA PRO A 7 -7.20 2.87 -15.70
C PRO A 7 -7.54 4.34 -15.46
N LEU A 8 -8.07 5.00 -16.49
CA LEU A 8 -8.55 6.37 -16.41
C LEU A 8 -9.71 6.45 -15.40
N ARG A 9 -9.84 7.60 -14.73
CA ARG A 9 -11.00 7.89 -13.87
C ARG A 9 -12.29 7.67 -14.66
N GLY A 10 -13.13 6.72 -14.23
CA GLY A 10 -14.36 6.32 -14.93
C GLY A 10 -14.24 5.15 -15.94
N ALA A 11 -13.08 4.47 -16.00
CA ALA A 11 -12.88 3.30 -16.84
C ALA A 11 -13.88 2.16 -16.51
N HIS A 12 -14.32 1.44 -17.53
CA HIS A 12 -15.28 0.35 -17.39
C HIS A 12 -14.69 -0.84 -16.62
N ASN A 13 -15.55 -1.53 -15.86
CA ASN A 13 -15.23 -2.79 -15.19
C ASN A 13 -14.65 -3.78 -16.23
N PRO A 14 -13.44 -4.35 -16.02
CA PRO A 14 -12.85 -5.33 -16.93
C PRO A 14 -13.55 -6.71 -16.92
N SER A 15 -14.62 -6.89 -16.14
CA SER A 15 -15.47 -8.08 -16.23
C SER A 15 -15.93 -8.32 -17.67
N SER A 16 -15.57 -9.48 -18.23
CA SER A 16 -15.90 -9.89 -19.59
C SER A 16 -17.38 -10.23 -19.80
N THR A 17 -18.19 -10.25 -18.74
CA THR A 17 -19.65 -10.43 -18.82
C THR A 17 -20.39 -9.55 -17.81
N ALA A 18 -21.60 -9.14 -18.17
CA ALA A 18 -22.51 -8.38 -17.31
C ALA A 18 -23.05 -9.19 -16.10
N GLU A 19 -22.78 -10.49 -16.05
CA GLU A 19 -23.27 -11.45 -15.05
C GLU A 19 -22.26 -11.74 -13.93
N GLY A 20 -21.09 -11.11 -13.94
CA GLY A 20 -20.00 -11.36 -12.98
C GLY A 20 -20.31 -10.98 -11.52
N THR A 21 -21.53 -10.55 -11.22
CA THR A 21 -21.95 -10.31 -9.86
C THR A 21 -23.31 -10.96 -9.61
N THR A 22 -23.37 -11.85 -8.63
CA THR A 22 -24.55 -12.57 -8.15
C THR A 22 -25.78 -11.64 -8.06
N PRO A 23 -27.02 -12.13 -8.30
CA PRO A 23 -28.23 -11.33 -8.11
C PRO A 23 -28.32 -10.91 -6.63
N GLY A 24 -27.92 -9.68 -6.34
CA GLY A 24 -27.70 -9.19 -4.97
C GLY A 24 -26.41 -8.38 -4.78
N SER A 25 -25.51 -8.37 -5.75
CA SER A 25 -24.42 -7.39 -5.78
C SER A 25 -24.98 -6.06 -6.27
N PHE A 26 -25.31 -5.21 -5.31
CA PHE A 26 -25.74 -3.87 -5.61
C PHE A 26 -24.59 -3.06 -6.27
N ALA A 27 -23.31 -3.48 -6.21
CA ALA A 27 -22.10 -2.72 -6.55
C ALA A 27 -22.23 -1.55 -7.56
N ASN A 28 -21.91 -0.34 -7.08
CA ASN A 28 -21.71 0.88 -7.84
C ASN A 28 -20.70 0.65 -8.96
N ARG A 29 -20.86 1.42 -10.05
CA ARG A 29 -19.92 1.45 -11.16
C ARG A 29 -18.50 1.72 -10.65
N ALA A 30 -17.52 1.02 -11.21
CA ALA A 30 -16.11 1.19 -10.87
C ALA A 30 -15.66 2.66 -10.99
N ASP A 31 -15.13 3.23 -9.91
CA ASP A 31 -14.45 4.54 -9.91
C ASP A 31 -12.93 4.31 -9.75
N ILE A 32 -12.34 3.64 -10.74
CA ILE A 32 -10.91 3.36 -10.71
C ILE A 32 -10.15 4.68 -10.82
N GLY A 33 -9.34 5.00 -9.81
CA GLY A 33 -8.61 6.27 -9.70
C GLY A 33 -9.32 7.37 -8.89
N GLY A 34 -10.60 7.20 -8.55
CA GLY A 34 -11.29 8.04 -7.56
C GLY A 34 -11.33 7.41 -6.16
N PRO A 35 -11.96 8.06 -5.16
CA PRO A 35 -11.94 7.60 -3.76
C PRO A 35 -12.80 6.34 -3.52
N LEU A 36 -13.70 6.01 -4.45
CA LEU A 36 -14.63 4.88 -4.32
C LEU A 36 -14.06 3.60 -4.95
N THR A 37 -14.27 2.45 -4.30
CA THR A 37 -14.11 1.12 -4.89
C THR A 37 -15.45 0.67 -5.50
N PHE A 38 -15.53 -0.55 -6.05
CA PHE A 38 -16.84 -1.22 -6.29
C PHE A 38 -17.59 -1.31 -4.96
N SER A 39 -18.28 -0.25 -4.59
CA SER A 39 -19.04 -0.16 -3.35
C SER A 39 -20.40 -0.74 -3.63
N SER A 40 -20.84 -1.76 -2.89
CA SER A 40 -22.28 -2.02 -2.79
C SER A 40 -22.98 -0.68 -2.48
N PRO A 41 -23.89 -0.17 -3.33
CA PRO A 41 -24.72 0.98 -3.07
C PRO A 41 -25.32 0.74 -1.72
N ASP A 42 -25.20 1.79 -0.92
CA ASP A 42 -26.14 2.06 0.14
C ASP A 42 -26.29 0.87 1.09
N THR A 43 -25.25 0.62 1.87
CA THR A 43 -25.51 0.12 3.22
C THR A 43 -26.20 1.26 3.96
N PRO A 44 -27.53 1.22 4.20
CA PRO A 44 -28.23 2.37 4.76
C PRO A 44 -27.63 2.70 6.13
N GLY A 45 -27.14 3.94 6.29
CA GLY A 45 -26.47 4.40 7.50
C GLY A 45 -24.94 4.40 7.47
N MET A 46 -24.28 3.91 6.42
CA MET A 46 -22.83 4.10 6.26
C MET A 46 -22.51 5.56 5.89
N PRO A 47 -21.55 6.21 6.58
CA PRO A 47 -21.15 7.56 6.25
C PRO A 47 -20.50 7.63 4.86
N ALA A 48 -20.67 8.76 4.18
CA ALA A 48 -19.98 9.02 2.92
C ALA A 48 -18.45 8.98 3.12
N PRO A 49 -17.67 8.63 2.09
CA PRO A 49 -16.22 8.80 2.13
C PRO A 49 -15.84 10.21 2.52
N SER A 50 -14.72 10.38 3.23
CA SER A 50 -14.26 11.70 3.62
C SER A 50 -13.91 12.56 2.40
N ASP A 51 -14.32 13.83 2.44
CA ASP A 51 -13.87 14.84 1.47
C ASP A 51 -12.40 15.26 1.72
N LYS A 52 -11.82 14.83 2.85
CA LYS A 52 -10.42 15.10 3.19
C LYS A 52 -9.50 14.10 2.50
N THR A 53 -8.41 14.61 1.97
CA THR A 53 -7.29 13.90 1.39
C THR A 53 -6.14 13.80 2.39
N ALA A 54 -5.11 13.01 2.07
CA ALA A 54 -3.88 12.96 2.89
C ALA A 54 -3.21 14.34 3.07
N TRP A 55 -3.44 15.27 2.13
CA TRP A 55 -2.91 16.64 2.17
C TRP A 55 -3.64 17.55 3.16
N ASP A 56 -4.79 17.14 3.69
CA ASP A 56 -5.51 17.88 4.72
C ASP A 56 -4.99 17.57 6.14
N PHE A 57 -4.08 16.58 6.25
CA PHE A 57 -3.49 16.11 7.50
C PHE A 57 -1.97 16.35 7.52
N MET A 58 -1.56 17.60 7.28
CA MET A 58 -0.14 17.97 7.30
C MET A 58 0.36 18.18 8.74
N PRO A 59 1.64 17.82 9.04
CA PRO A 59 2.25 18.12 10.33
C PRO A 59 2.30 19.62 10.61
N SER A 60 2.40 19.98 11.88
CA SER A 60 2.58 21.39 12.29
C SER A 60 3.83 22.00 11.66
N GLY A 61 3.74 23.28 11.30
CA GLY A 61 4.85 24.04 10.69
C GLY A 61 4.98 23.91 9.16
N TRP A 62 4.24 23.00 8.52
CA TRP A 62 4.13 22.98 7.06
C TRP A 62 3.15 24.07 6.60
N SER A 63 3.54 24.83 5.57
CA SER A 63 2.71 25.87 4.97
C SER A 63 2.33 25.51 3.54
N LYS A 64 1.14 25.95 3.09
CA LYS A 64 0.69 25.78 1.71
C LYS A 64 0.99 27.04 0.91
N HIS A 65 1.81 26.94 -0.13
CA HIS A 65 2.12 28.02 -1.07
C HIS A 65 1.54 27.66 -2.44
N GLY A 66 0.41 28.27 -2.81
CA GLY A 66 -0.36 27.86 -4.00
C GLY A 66 -0.85 26.42 -3.85
N ASP A 67 -0.53 25.56 -4.82
CA ASP A 67 -0.88 24.13 -4.80
C ASP A 67 0.21 23.24 -4.18
N THR A 68 1.29 23.82 -3.67
CA THR A 68 2.44 23.07 -3.12
C THR A 68 2.55 23.25 -1.62
N TRP A 69 2.90 22.18 -0.92
CA TRP A 69 3.24 22.21 0.50
C TRP A 69 4.74 22.43 0.69
N VAL A 70 5.08 23.33 1.60
CA VAL A 70 6.46 23.68 1.95
C VAL A 70 6.72 23.26 3.39
N ALA A 71 7.78 22.47 3.58
CA ALA A 71 8.23 22.05 4.90
C ALA A 71 8.94 23.20 5.63
N PRO A 72 8.93 23.23 6.97
CA PRO A 72 9.65 24.23 7.73
C PRO A 72 11.17 24.13 7.48
N ALA A 73 11.88 25.25 7.67
CA ALA A 73 13.32 25.30 7.52
C ALA A 73 14.01 24.28 8.44
N GLY A 74 14.97 23.51 7.90
CA GLY A 74 15.69 22.47 8.64
C GLY A 74 14.95 21.13 8.77
N PHE A 75 13.76 20.98 8.18
CA PHE A 75 13.05 19.71 8.19
C PHE A 75 13.83 18.62 7.44
N THR A 76 14.06 17.48 8.09
CA THR A 76 14.75 16.33 7.50
C THR A 76 13.76 15.18 7.34
N PRO A 77 13.46 14.74 6.11
CA PRO A 77 12.56 13.62 5.88
C PRO A 77 13.18 12.30 6.39
N VAL A 78 12.34 11.46 6.98
CA VAL A 78 12.71 10.12 7.47
C VAL A 78 11.86 9.04 6.81
N THR A 79 10.58 9.30 6.63
CA THR A 79 9.62 8.36 6.06
C THR A 79 9.50 8.53 4.56
N GLN A 80 9.07 7.47 3.87
CA GLN A 80 8.83 7.51 2.42
C GLN A 80 7.78 8.56 2.05
N LEU A 81 6.78 8.80 2.91
CA LEU A 81 5.78 9.86 2.74
C LEU A 81 6.42 11.25 2.72
N GLU A 82 7.29 11.55 3.68
CA GLU A 82 7.97 12.84 3.77
C GLU A 82 8.89 13.08 2.57
N HIS A 83 9.69 12.08 2.18
CA HIS A 83 10.50 12.16 0.97
C HIS A 83 9.65 12.43 -0.27
N ALA A 84 8.53 11.72 -0.42
CA ALA A 84 7.64 11.88 -1.57
C ALA A 84 7.02 13.28 -1.65
N ARG A 85 6.59 13.83 -0.50
CA ARG A 85 6.00 15.18 -0.39
C ARG A 85 7.00 16.28 -0.68
N LEU A 86 8.28 16.06 -0.39
CA LEU A 86 9.39 16.94 -0.77
C LEU A 86 9.87 16.74 -2.21
N GLY A 87 9.17 15.92 -3.02
CA GLY A 87 9.55 15.68 -4.41
C GLY A 87 10.78 14.78 -4.58
N THR A 88 11.24 14.11 -3.52
CA THR A 88 12.40 13.23 -3.57
C THR A 88 11.99 11.81 -3.96
N ILE A 89 12.64 11.25 -4.98
CA ILE A 89 12.53 9.82 -5.34
C ILE A 89 13.62 9.04 -4.59
N THR A 90 13.20 8.18 -3.67
CA THR A 90 14.11 7.35 -2.87
C THR A 90 14.58 6.10 -3.63
N PRO A 91 15.67 5.43 -3.19
CA PRO A 91 16.05 4.12 -3.71
C PRO A 91 14.93 3.08 -3.61
N GLU A 92 14.14 3.10 -2.53
CA GLU A 92 13.02 2.18 -2.34
C GLU A 92 11.92 2.41 -3.39
N MET A 93 11.60 3.65 -3.73
CA MET A 93 10.65 3.97 -4.80
C MET A 93 11.14 3.45 -6.18
N LYS A 94 12.45 3.58 -6.46
CA LYS A 94 13.05 3.02 -7.67
C LYS A 94 12.97 1.49 -7.68
N ARG A 95 13.22 0.86 -6.53
CA ARG A 95 13.17 -0.60 -6.40
C ARG A 95 11.74 -1.13 -6.57
N VAL A 96 10.74 -0.44 -6.00
CA VAL A 96 9.32 -0.73 -6.24
C VAL A 96 8.97 -0.64 -7.72
N SER A 97 9.40 0.42 -8.41
CA SER A 97 9.17 0.57 -9.85
C SER A 97 9.83 -0.56 -10.66
N ALA A 98 10.99 -1.07 -10.24
CA ALA A 98 11.61 -2.24 -10.86
C ALA A 98 10.80 -3.54 -10.63
N ARG A 99 10.09 -3.67 -9.50
CA ARG A 99 9.19 -4.81 -9.20
C ARG A 99 7.83 -4.69 -9.91
N GLU A 100 7.38 -3.45 -10.11
CA GLU A 100 6.11 -3.09 -10.74
C GLU A 100 6.39 -2.25 -12.00
N PRO A 101 6.87 -2.87 -13.09
CA PRO A 101 7.35 -2.15 -14.28
C PRO A 101 6.26 -1.34 -15.00
N HIS A 102 4.98 -1.51 -14.64
CA HIS A 102 3.87 -0.68 -15.10
C HIS A 102 3.77 0.66 -14.35
N LEU A 103 4.58 0.89 -13.30
CA LEU A 103 4.69 2.15 -12.57
C LEU A 103 6.11 2.71 -12.71
N THR A 104 6.21 3.97 -13.12
CA THR A 104 7.47 4.74 -13.08
C THR A 104 7.81 5.17 -11.63
N PRO A 105 9.08 5.46 -11.31
CA PRO A 105 9.45 5.97 -9.99
C PRO A 105 8.71 7.26 -9.61
N GLU A 106 8.43 8.11 -10.60
CA GLU A 106 7.68 9.35 -10.42
C GLU A 106 6.21 9.08 -10.06
N GLN A 107 5.56 8.12 -10.74
CA GLN A 107 4.20 7.69 -10.39
C GLN A 107 4.15 7.08 -8.98
N VAL A 108 5.13 6.25 -8.60
CA VAL A 108 5.24 5.72 -7.24
C VAL A 108 5.34 6.87 -6.23
N ARG A 109 6.22 7.85 -6.47
CA ARG A 109 6.37 9.02 -5.60
C ARG A 109 5.07 9.80 -5.46
N VAL A 110 4.35 10.06 -6.56
CA VAL A 110 3.08 10.80 -6.54
C VAL A 110 2.02 10.07 -5.73
N GLU A 111 1.88 8.76 -5.91
CA GLU A 111 0.90 7.96 -5.15
C GLU A 111 1.25 7.91 -3.65
N VAL A 112 2.54 7.85 -3.32
CA VAL A 112 3.02 7.92 -1.93
C VAL A 112 2.74 9.30 -1.32
N ALA A 113 3.08 10.39 -2.03
CA ALA A 113 2.84 11.75 -1.56
C ALA A 113 1.34 12.02 -1.31
N ALA A 114 0.48 11.46 -2.17
CA ALA A 114 -0.97 11.53 -2.06
C ALA A 114 -1.57 10.60 -1.00
N GLY A 115 -0.77 9.76 -0.34
CA GLY A 115 -1.22 8.82 0.69
C GLY A 115 -2.05 7.65 0.16
N ARG A 116 -1.97 7.34 -1.15
CA ARG A 116 -2.70 6.24 -1.79
C ARG A 116 -1.87 4.97 -1.99
N LEU A 117 -0.56 5.08 -1.79
CA LEU A 117 0.41 4.00 -1.85
C LEU A 117 1.35 4.12 -0.66
N ILE A 118 1.67 3.01 -0.02
CA ILE A 118 2.65 2.96 1.07
C ILE A 118 3.79 2.02 0.73
N LEU A 119 4.99 2.33 1.24
CA LEU A 119 6.18 1.50 1.17
C LEU A 119 6.61 1.16 2.61
N PRO A 120 6.24 -0.02 3.15
CA PRO A 120 6.65 -0.44 4.49
C PRO A 120 8.15 -0.75 4.49
N ALA A 121 8.96 0.28 4.75
CA ALA A 121 10.42 0.22 4.64
C ALA A 121 11.07 0.83 5.88
N ASN A 122 10.99 0.11 7.01
CA ASN A 122 11.70 0.52 8.23
C ASN A 122 13.22 0.53 7.94
N LYS A 123 13.89 1.63 8.30
CA LYS A 123 15.35 1.82 8.10
C LYS A 123 16.20 0.70 8.69
N VAL A 124 15.78 0.13 9.82
CA VAL A 124 16.48 -0.99 10.45
C VAL A 124 16.35 -2.24 9.58
N HIS A 125 15.14 -2.55 9.10
CA HIS A 125 14.90 -3.71 8.25
C HIS A 125 15.54 -3.56 6.85
N LEU A 126 15.64 -2.34 6.32
CA LEU A 126 16.44 -2.05 5.12
C LEU A 126 17.92 -2.41 5.32
N GLY A 127 18.47 -2.22 6.53
CA GLY A 127 19.82 -2.66 6.88
C GLY A 127 20.00 -4.19 6.83
N TYR A 128 18.91 -4.94 7.03
CA TYR A 128 18.86 -6.40 6.88
C TYR A 128 18.43 -6.86 5.49
N GLN A 129 18.64 -6.03 4.46
CA GLN A 129 18.37 -6.36 3.05
C GLN A 129 16.90 -6.62 2.73
N LEU A 130 15.97 -5.97 3.44
CA LEU A 130 14.56 -5.93 3.03
C LEU A 130 14.48 -5.52 1.56
N ASP A 131 13.80 -6.33 0.74
CA ASP A 131 13.47 -5.97 -0.64
C ASP A 131 12.18 -5.12 -0.65
N PRO A 132 12.27 -3.79 -0.87
CA PRO A 132 11.13 -2.89 -0.72
C PRO A 132 10.01 -3.21 -1.70
N MET A 133 8.78 -3.15 -1.19
CA MET A 133 7.56 -3.30 -1.99
C MET A 133 6.56 -2.20 -1.69
N SER A 134 5.51 -2.10 -2.51
CA SER A 134 4.44 -1.14 -2.34
C SER A 134 3.09 -1.81 -2.12
N ILE A 135 2.25 -1.19 -1.29
CA ILE A 135 0.86 -1.58 -1.05
C ILE A 135 -0.02 -0.38 -1.37
N GLY A 136 -0.95 -0.55 -2.32
CA GLY A 136 -1.88 0.49 -2.71
C GLY A 136 -2.52 0.21 -4.07
N ARG A 137 -3.56 0.97 -4.41
CA ARG A 137 -4.44 0.68 -5.55
C ARG A 137 -3.75 0.70 -6.91
N ALA A 138 -2.67 1.46 -7.05
CA ALA A 138 -1.89 1.54 -8.29
C ALA A 138 -0.95 0.33 -8.48
N SER A 139 -0.59 -0.37 -7.40
CA SER A 139 0.26 -1.57 -7.44
C SER A 139 -0.59 -2.84 -7.63
N LYS A 140 0.05 -3.98 -7.93
CA LYS A 140 -0.67 -5.26 -7.93
C LYS A 140 -1.15 -5.58 -6.51
N THR A 141 -2.29 -6.27 -6.39
CA THR A 141 -2.80 -6.76 -5.11
C THR A 141 -1.72 -7.54 -4.37
N LYS A 142 -1.56 -7.25 -3.08
CA LYS A 142 -0.57 -7.89 -2.20
C LYS A 142 -1.25 -8.85 -1.23
N VAL A 143 -0.60 -9.96 -0.92
CA VAL A 143 -1.10 -10.97 0.03
C VAL A 143 -0.20 -11.01 1.27
N ASN A 144 -0.82 -11.00 2.44
CA ASN A 144 -0.12 -11.15 3.72
C ASN A 144 -0.31 -12.57 4.27
N ALA A 145 0.78 -13.19 4.74
CA ALA A 145 0.72 -14.42 5.53
C ALA A 145 0.90 -14.10 7.03
N ASN A 146 0.02 -14.64 7.86
CA ASN A 146 0.19 -14.56 9.32
C ASN A 146 0.94 -15.79 9.81
N MET A 147 1.93 -15.58 10.66
CA MET A 147 2.66 -16.62 11.38
C MET A 147 2.61 -16.32 12.87
N GLY A 148 3.09 -17.24 13.69
CA GLY A 148 3.12 -16.98 15.12
C GLY A 148 3.18 -18.25 15.95
N ALA A 149 3.98 -18.15 16.99
CA ALA A 149 4.13 -19.12 18.04
C ALA A 149 2.94 -19.10 19.00
N SER A 150 2.41 -20.29 19.30
CA SER A 150 1.38 -20.48 20.32
C SER A 150 2.01 -21.07 21.58
N PRO A 151 1.52 -20.73 22.79
CA PRO A 151 2.05 -21.26 24.07
C PRO A 151 2.12 -22.79 24.16
N ILE A 152 1.37 -23.48 23.30
CA ILE A 152 1.20 -24.93 23.25
C ILE A 152 1.97 -25.60 22.09
N SER A 153 2.47 -24.85 21.11
CA SER A 153 3.22 -25.41 19.98
C SER A 153 3.89 -24.31 19.17
N SER A 154 5.23 -24.29 19.20
CA SER A 154 6.15 -23.90 18.12
C SER A 154 7.53 -23.58 18.69
N GLY A 155 8.59 -24.16 18.13
CA GLY A 155 9.97 -23.68 18.30
C GLY A 155 10.36 -22.70 17.19
N THR A 156 11.42 -21.91 17.42
CA THR A 156 11.93 -20.89 16.47
C THR A 156 12.18 -21.45 15.07
N GLU A 157 12.70 -22.68 14.95
CA GLU A 157 12.97 -23.33 13.65
C GLU A 157 11.70 -23.53 12.81
N GLN A 158 10.58 -23.83 13.45
CA GLN A 158 9.30 -24.09 12.76
C GLN A 158 8.69 -22.78 12.25
N GLU A 159 8.86 -21.67 12.96
CA GLU A 159 8.43 -20.35 12.48
C GLU A 159 9.30 -19.87 11.30
N VAL A 160 10.62 -20.13 11.35
CA VAL A 160 11.52 -19.86 10.21
C VAL A 160 11.15 -20.70 8.99
N GLU A 161 10.75 -21.96 9.19
CA GLU A 161 10.26 -22.80 8.09
C GLU A 161 8.96 -22.25 7.50
N LYS A 162 7.98 -21.88 8.33
CA LYS A 162 6.73 -21.24 7.87
C LYS A 162 7.00 -19.97 7.06
N LEU A 163 7.98 -19.16 7.48
CA LEU A 163 8.38 -17.95 6.75
C LEU A 163 8.86 -18.28 5.34
N ARG A 164 9.79 -19.24 5.24
CA ARG A 164 10.32 -19.69 3.94
C ARG A 164 9.24 -20.29 3.06
N TRP A 165 8.28 -21.01 3.64
CA TRP A 165 7.13 -21.53 2.89
C TRP A 165 6.21 -20.40 2.41
N ALA A 166 5.89 -19.42 3.26
CA ALA A 166 5.07 -18.27 2.89
C ALA A 166 5.69 -17.50 1.72
N GLU A 167 6.99 -17.19 1.80
CA GLU A 167 7.72 -16.51 0.71
C GLU A 167 7.72 -17.35 -0.58
N ARG A 168 7.99 -18.66 -0.48
CA ARG A 168 8.02 -19.58 -1.63
C ARG A 168 6.69 -19.60 -2.39
N TRP A 169 5.56 -19.54 -1.69
CA TRP A 169 4.23 -19.56 -2.30
C TRP A 169 3.67 -18.17 -2.63
N GLY A 170 4.49 -17.12 -2.50
CA GLY A 170 4.17 -15.79 -3.00
C GLY A 170 3.41 -14.91 -1.99
N ALA A 171 3.60 -15.12 -0.68
CA ALA A 171 3.24 -14.08 0.28
C ALA A 171 4.11 -12.85 0.04
N ASP A 172 3.47 -11.69 -0.11
CA ASP A 172 4.14 -10.40 -0.28
C ASP A 172 4.66 -9.88 1.06
N THR A 173 3.84 -10.00 2.12
CA THR A 173 4.22 -9.59 3.47
C THR A 173 3.95 -10.71 4.45
N VAL A 174 4.64 -10.67 5.57
CA VAL A 174 4.43 -11.61 6.67
C VAL A 174 4.30 -10.83 7.97
N MET A 175 3.36 -11.27 8.81
CA MET A 175 3.15 -10.71 10.14
C MET A 175 3.36 -11.80 11.19
N ASP A 176 4.25 -11.53 12.14
CA ASP A 176 4.42 -12.35 13.33
C ASP A 176 3.38 -11.96 14.39
N LEU A 177 2.51 -12.90 14.74
CA LEU A 177 1.43 -12.78 15.73
C LEU A 177 1.68 -13.71 16.94
N SER A 178 2.94 -14.05 17.21
CA SER A 178 3.33 -14.89 18.35
C SER A 178 2.79 -14.35 19.68
N THR A 179 2.25 -15.25 20.51
CA THR A 179 1.63 -14.92 21.81
C THR A 179 2.28 -15.58 23.02
N GLY A 180 3.30 -16.43 22.82
CA GLY A 180 4.06 -17.06 23.89
C GLY A 180 5.45 -17.51 23.43
N GLY A 181 6.36 -17.74 24.39
CA GLY A 181 7.80 -17.99 24.15
C GLY A 181 8.67 -16.75 24.43
N ASP A 182 9.96 -16.82 24.07
CA ASP A 182 10.86 -15.65 24.05
C ASP A 182 10.68 -14.92 22.72
N LEU A 183 9.91 -13.83 22.72
CA LEU A 183 9.46 -13.11 21.53
C LEU A 183 10.53 -12.19 20.93
N ASP A 184 11.59 -11.89 21.70
CA ASP A 184 12.67 -10.98 21.32
C ASP A 184 13.97 -11.72 20.91
N ALA A 185 13.95 -13.06 20.91
CA ALA A 185 15.12 -13.92 20.70
C ALA A 185 15.58 -14.09 19.24
#